data_AF-A0AAN1UE06-F1
#
_entry.id   AF-A0AAN1UE06-F1
#
_cell.length_a   1.000
_cell.length_b   1.000
_cell.length_c   1.000
_cell.angle_alpha   90.00
_cell.angle_beta   90.00
_cell.angle_gamma   90.00
#
_symmetry.space_group_name_H-M   'P 1'
#
loop_
_entity.id
_entity.type
_entity.pdbx_description
1 polymer ?
#
loop_
_entity_poly.entity_id
_entity_poly.type
_entity_poly.pdbx_seq_one_letter_code
_entity_poly.pdbx_strand_id
1 'polypeptide(L)'
;MTVAVFSAVLFFNSDIELNKNVITEEKSNNQNEVIRENKISSSDNLAVDIQPIETTIETSEKPEESIKEEVVITEEKIKQPQKFDSVWSDTNPQQEIERFKPTSPYIENIKAVEITDINQFKALNEGDVITMSLPSNDNIDIQIDNNEFQNEGIRMWSGNFELEGQSYPVTFTFGKTSILGFIGHPEGQIKIEGKGSSAWVYELPANHGFDH
;
A
#
# COMPACT_ATOMS: atom_id res chain seq x y z
N MET A 1 -13.38 6.15 -26.97
CA MET A 1 -12.03 5.58 -26.91
C MET A 1 -11.81 5.23 -25.46
N THR A 2 -11.94 3.95 -25.12
CA THR A 2 -12.01 3.47 -23.73
C THR A 2 -10.61 3.02 -23.33
N VAL A 3 -10.00 3.68 -22.34
CA VAL A 3 -8.70 3.26 -21.79
C VAL A 3 -9.00 2.15 -20.78
N ALA A 4 -8.52 0.95 -21.06
CA ALA A 4 -8.54 -0.15 -20.10
C ALA A 4 -7.38 0.06 -19.11
N VAL A 5 -7.71 0.35 -17.85
CA VAL A 5 -6.73 0.34 -16.76
C VAL A 5 -6.49 -1.11 -16.39
N PHE A 6 -5.32 -1.64 -16.74
CA PHE A 6 -4.86 -2.94 -16.27
C PHE A 6 -4.24 -2.77 -14.88
N SER A 7 -5.00 -3.10 -13.83
CA SER A 7 -4.41 -3.34 -12.50
C SER A 7 -3.62 -4.64 -12.55
N ALA A 8 -2.28 -4.54 -12.62
CA ALA A 8 -1.40 -5.67 -12.38
C ALA A 8 -1.18 -5.82 -10.87
N VAL A 9 -1.90 -6.74 -10.24
CA VAL A 9 -1.60 -7.17 -8.86
C VAL A 9 -0.40 -8.12 -8.93
N LEU A 10 0.79 -7.63 -8.61
CA LEU A 10 1.97 -8.47 -8.42
C LEU A 10 1.91 -9.06 -7.00
N PHE A 11 1.59 -10.35 -6.91
CA PHE A 11 1.69 -11.10 -5.66
C PHE A 11 3.17 -11.40 -5.39
N PHE A 12 3.77 -10.71 -4.42
CA PHE A 12 5.02 -11.15 -3.82
C PHE A 12 4.70 -12.13 -2.68
N ASN A 13 5.12 -13.40 -2.84
CA ASN A 13 5.19 -14.33 -1.72
C ASN A 13 6.29 -13.84 -0.77
N SER A 14 5.92 -13.11 0.28
CA SER A 14 6.79 -12.92 1.43
C SER A 14 6.59 -14.11 2.37
N ASP A 15 7.56 -15.03 2.42
CA ASP A 15 7.65 -16.02 3.50
C ASP A 15 7.91 -15.28 4.82
N ILE A 16 6.82 -14.95 5.52
CA ILE A 16 6.87 -14.50 6.91
C ILE A 16 7.04 -15.78 7.74
N GLU A 17 8.25 -16.05 8.22
CA GLU A 17 8.48 -17.07 9.23
C GLU A 17 7.77 -16.71 10.54
N LEU A 18 6.58 -17.27 10.72
CA LEU A 18 5.88 -17.28 12.01
C LEU A 18 6.66 -18.17 12.99
N ASN A 19 7.36 -17.52 13.92
CA ASN A 19 8.02 -18.15 15.06
C ASN A 19 6.98 -18.96 15.87
N LYS A 20 6.96 -20.28 15.69
CA LYS A 20 6.12 -21.20 16.46
C LYS A 20 6.71 -21.33 17.86
N ASN A 21 6.14 -20.61 18.83
CA ASN A 21 6.32 -20.95 20.22
C ASN A 21 5.79 -22.37 20.46
N VAL A 22 6.73 -23.30 20.63
CA VAL A 22 6.50 -24.65 21.12
C VAL A 22 6.05 -24.54 22.57
N ILE A 23 4.77 -24.80 22.83
CA ILE A 23 4.27 -25.12 24.17
C ILE A 23 4.06 -26.63 24.19
N THR A 24 4.92 -27.30 24.96
CA THR A 24 4.92 -28.73 25.23
C THR A 24 3.63 -29.14 25.95
N GLU A 25 2.99 -30.19 25.45
CA GLU A 25 1.84 -30.83 26.10
C GLU A 25 2.25 -31.46 27.44
N GLU A 26 1.63 -31.04 28.54
CA GLU A 26 1.42 -31.88 29.71
C GLU A 26 -0.08 -32.14 29.88
N LYS A 27 -0.44 -33.43 29.87
CA LYS A 27 -1.78 -33.94 30.13
C LYS A 27 -2.19 -33.68 31.58
N SER A 28 -3.36 -33.08 31.79
CA SER A 28 -4.20 -33.38 32.96
C SER A 28 -5.67 -33.10 32.67
N ASN A 29 -6.52 -34.01 33.15
CA ASN A 29 -7.94 -34.16 32.85
C ASN A 29 -8.86 -33.17 33.61
N ASN A 30 -9.94 -32.82 32.91
CA ASN A 30 -11.34 -32.64 33.36
C ASN A 30 -11.85 -31.37 34.10
N GLN A 31 -12.86 -30.80 33.43
CA GLN A 31 -14.15 -30.25 33.90
C GLN A 31 -14.20 -28.83 34.48
N ASN A 32 -14.62 -27.85 33.65
CA ASN A 32 -16.00 -27.33 33.64
C ASN A 32 -16.20 -26.23 32.58
N GLU A 33 -17.30 -26.38 31.85
CA GLU A 33 -17.73 -25.60 30.69
C GLU A 33 -18.77 -24.55 31.11
N VAL A 34 -18.58 -23.28 30.70
CA VAL A 34 -19.66 -22.32 30.45
C VAL A 34 -19.24 -21.43 29.29
N ILE A 35 -19.67 -21.78 28.08
CA ILE A 35 -19.57 -20.94 26.88
C ILE A 35 -20.91 -20.22 26.69
N ARG A 36 -20.88 -18.89 26.60
CA ARG A 36 -22.01 -18.08 26.11
C ARG A 36 -21.74 -17.73 24.65
N GLU A 37 -22.47 -18.35 23.73
CA GLU A 37 -22.53 -17.95 22.33
C GLU A 37 -23.70 -16.97 22.11
N ASN A 38 -23.47 -15.92 21.32
CA ASN A 38 -24.50 -15.09 20.70
C ASN A 38 -24.14 -15.07 19.19
N LYS A 39 -24.88 -15.83 18.36
CA LYS A 39 -25.91 -15.37 17.38
C LYS A 39 -25.30 -14.64 16.15
N ILE A 40 -25.60 -14.95 14.88
CA ILE A 40 -26.85 -15.33 14.20
C ILE A 40 -26.54 -16.06 12.87
N SER A 41 -27.38 -17.05 12.54
CA SER A 41 -27.49 -17.76 11.26
C SER A 41 -28.52 -17.10 10.33
N SER A 42 -28.26 -17.11 9.03
CA SER A 42 -29.10 -16.57 7.95
C SER A 42 -30.08 -17.59 7.35
N SER A 43 -31.17 -17.03 6.78
CA SER A 43 -32.05 -17.55 5.70
C SER A 43 -33.21 -18.49 6.04
N ASP A 44 -34.45 -18.05 5.79
CA ASP A 44 -35.37 -18.66 4.79
C ASP A 44 -36.73 -17.91 4.65
N ASN A 45 -37.27 -17.92 3.43
CA ASN A 45 -38.42 -17.16 2.92
C ASN A 45 -39.78 -17.85 3.13
N LEU A 46 -40.91 -17.10 3.11
CA LEU A 46 -42.10 -17.28 2.23
C LEU A 46 -43.30 -16.40 2.62
N ALA A 47 -44.12 -16.10 1.61
CA ALA A 47 -45.05 -14.97 1.41
C ALA A 47 -46.46 -15.13 2.00
N VAL A 48 -47.22 -14.01 2.13
CA VAL A 48 -48.68 -13.90 1.83
C VAL A 48 -49.05 -12.45 1.40
N ASP A 49 -49.93 -12.35 0.41
CA ASP A 49 -50.41 -11.20 -0.37
C ASP A 49 -51.78 -10.64 0.13
N ILE A 50 -52.19 -9.48 -0.42
CA ILE A 50 -53.57 -8.91 -0.61
C ILE A 50 -54.07 -7.72 0.29
N GLN A 51 -53.85 -6.50 -0.24
CA GLN A 51 -54.74 -5.34 -0.58
C GLN A 51 -55.62 -4.53 0.45
N PRO A 52 -56.38 -3.46 0.04
CA PRO A 52 -56.07 -2.04 0.27
C PRO A 52 -57.17 -1.27 1.06
N ILE A 53 -56.85 -0.17 1.77
CA ILE A 53 -57.91 0.69 2.35
C ILE A 53 -57.57 2.18 2.20
N GLU A 54 -58.53 2.89 1.60
CA GLU A 54 -58.60 4.33 1.36
C GLU A 54 -58.87 5.16 2.63
N THR A 55 -58.27 6.35 2.62
CA THR A 55 -58.77 7.65 3.11
C THR A 55 -59.23 7.80 4.56
N THR A 56 -58.51 8.63 5.32
CA THR A 56 -59.11 9.77 6.04
C THR A 56 -58.06 10.88 6.15
N ILE A 57 -58.35 12.01 5.50
CA ILE A 57 -57.62 13.27 5.65
C ILE A 57 -58.25 13.98 6.84
N GLU A 58 -57.51 14.15 7.93
CA GLU A 58 -57.78 15.23 8.88
C GLU A 58 -56.62 16.22 8.85
N THR A 59 -56.92 17.37 8.26
CA THR A 59 -56.13 18.59 8.31
C THR A 59 -56.12 19.11 9.75
N SER A 60 -54.94 19.28 10.33
CA SER A 60 -54.72 20.25 11.41
C SER A 60 -53.44 21.04 11.11
N GLU A 61 -53.56 22.36 11.18
CA GLU A 61 -52.64 23.37 10.68
C GLU A 61 -51.41 23.59 11.60
N LYS A 62 -50.20 23.64 10.98
CA LYS A 62 -49.00 24.51 11.19
C LYS A 62 -48.51 24.80 12.66
N PRO A 63 -47.19 24.74 13.02
CA PRO A 63 -46.08 25.36 12.27
C PRO A 63 -44.78 24.59 12.04
N GLU A 64 -44.16 25.02 10.93
CA GLU A 64 -42.81 24.74 10.42
C GLU A 64 -41.74 24.74 11.52
N GLU A 65 -41.04 23.62 11.67
CA GLU A 65 -39.70 23.61 12.22
C GLU A 65 -38.77 23.03 11.15
N SER A 66 -37.92 23.90 10.59
CA SER A 66 -37.02 23.54 9.51
C SER A 66 -35.94 22.61 10.06
N ILE A 67 -36.08 21.32 9.81
CA ILE A 67 -34.95 20.40 9.97
C ILE A 67 -34.05 20.66 8.76
N LYS A 68 -33.07 21.53 8.95
CA LYS A 68 -31.94 21.64 8.02
C LYS A 68 -31.23 20.30 8.09
N GLU A 69 -31.33 19.52 7.03
CA GLU A 69 -30.37 18.46 6.75
C GLU A 69 -29.00 19.12 6.65
N GLU A 70 -28.27 19.12 7.77
CA GLU A 70 -26.84 19.37 7.75
C GLU A 70 -26.22 18.12 7.11
N VAL A 71 -26.16 18.14 5.78
CA VAL A 71 -25.26 17.29 5.02
C VAL A 71 -23.87 17.67 5.50
N VAL A 72 -23.33 16.91 6.44
CA VAL A 72 -21.92 16.93 6.80
C VAL A 72 -21.18 16.38 5.59
N ILE A 73 -20.92 17.25 4.63
CA ILE A 73 -19.91 17.02 3.61
C ILE A 73 -18.60 17.08 4.40
N THR A 74 -18.08 15.90 4.74
CA THR A 74 -16.68 15.79 5.14
C THR A 74 -15.90 16.16 3.89
N GLU A 75 -15.52 17.43 3.77
CA GLU A 75 -14.59 17.88 2.73
C GLU A 75 -13.29 17.10 2.94
N GLU A 76 -13.10 16.01 2.19
CA GLU A 76 -11.77 15.52 1.92
C GLU A 76 -11.02 16.70 1.32
N LYS A 77 -10.15 17.31 2.11
CA LYS A 77 -9.31 18.40 1.69
C LYS A 77 -8.36 17.84 0.64
N ILE A 78 -8.77 17.92 -0.63
CA ILE A 78 -8.00 17.46 -1.79
C ILE A 78 -6.65 18.16 -1.73
N LYS A 79 -5.60 17.42 -1.35
CA LYS A 79 -4.23 17.94 -1.39
C LYS A 79 -3.90 18.17 -2.85
N GLN A 80 -3.41 19.36 -3.18
CA GLN A 80 -2.90 19.61 -4.52
C GLN A 80 -1.64 18.78 -4.74
N PRO A 81 -1.43 18.26 -5.97
CA PRO A 81 -0.19 17.64 -6.39
C PRO A 81 1.04 18.45 -5.99
N GLN A 82 2.03 17.78 -5.41
CA GLN A 82 3.30 18.37 -4.99
C GLN A 82 4.45 17.81 -5.81
N LYS A 83 5.48 18.63 -6.03
CA LYS A 83 6.76 18.17 -6.59
C LYS A 83 7.81 18.12 -5.49
N PHE A 84 8.52 17.00 -5.40
CA PHE A 84 9.62 16.80 -4.48
C PHE A 84 10.90 16.48 -5.25
N ASP A 85 11.84 17.42 -5.21
CA ASP A 85 13.15 17.22 -5.83
C ASP A 85 14.05 16.42 -4.89
N SER A 86 14.71 15.39 -5.41
CA SER A 86 15.74 14.62 -4.70
C SER A 86 15.28 14.05 -3.36
N VAL A 87 14.37 13.07 -3.39
CA VAL A 87 13.78 12.44 -2.19
C VAL A 87 14.77 11.65 -1.32
N TRP A 88 15.95 11.35 -1.85
CA TRP A 88 17.05 10.73 -1.12
C TRP A 88 18.40 11.29 -1.54
N SER A 89 19.43 10.99 -0.77
CA SER A 89 20.83 11.31 -1.06
C SER A 89 21.73 10.10 -0.87
N ASP A 90 22.77 9.99 -1.70
CA ASP A 90 23.80 8.97 -1.52
C ASP A 90 24.50 9.12 -0.15
N THR A 91 24.78 8.00 0.50
CA THR A 91 25.40 7.95 1.82
C THR A 91 26.35 6.77 1.94
N ASN A 92 27.18 6.77 3.00
CA ASN A 92 27.80 5.54 3.47
C ASN A 92 26.73 4.67 4.17
N PRO A 93 26.77 3.34 4.02
CA PRO A 93 25.79 2.48 4.64
C PRO A 93 25.89 2.55 6.17
N GLN A 94 24.74 2.74 6.82
CA GLN A 94 24.67 2.62 8.27
C GLN A 94 24.72 1.15 8.70
N GLN A 95 25.18 0.87 9.92
CA GLN A 95 25.30 -0.49 10.46
C GLN A 95 24.00 -1.30 10.35
N GLU A 96 22.84 -0.64 10.37
CA GLU A 96 21.55 -1.30 10.23
C GLU A 96 21.36 -1.97 8.88
N ILE A 97 21.79 -1.31 7.79
CA ILE A 97 21.62 -1.80 6.42
C ILE A 97 22.81 -2.61 5.91
N GLU A 98 23.99 -2.42 6.49
CA GLU A 98 25.18 -3.21 6.15
C GLU A 98 24.95 -4.72 6.32
N ARG A 99 24.17 -5.11 7.34
CA ARG A 99 23.91 -6.52 7.69
C ARG A 99 23.11 -7.29 6.64
N PHE A 100 22.39 -6.57 5.78
CA PHE A 100 21.57 -7.16 4.71
C PHE A 100 21.97 -6.61 3.34
N LYS A 101 23.23 -6.19 3.17
CA LYS A 101 23.73 -5.79 1.87
C LYS A 101 23.47 -6.90 0.83
N PRO A 102 22.80 -6.60 -0.29
CA PRO A 102 22.59 -7.55 -1.37
C PRO A 102 23.91 -8.18 -1.84
N THR A 103 23.92 -9.51 -2.02
CA THR A 103 25.12 -10.30 -2.34
C THR A 103 25.06 -11.01 -3.69
N SER A 104 24.00 -10.79 -4.47
CA SER A 104 23.86 -11.42 -5.78
C SER A 104 25.07 -11.09 -6.67
N PRO A 105 25.68 -12.07 -7.35
CA PRO A 105 26.82 -11.84 -8.23
C PRO A 105 26.43 -11.08 -9.51
N TYR A 106 25.14 -10.91 -9.77
CA TYR A 106 24.60 -10.20 -10.94
C TYR A 106 24.31 -8.73 -10.67
N ILE A 107 24.65 -8.22 -9.48
CA ILE A 107 24.49 -6.80 -9.17
C ILE A 107 25.60 -6.02 -9.87
N GLU A 108 25.21 -5.19 -10.83
CA GLU A 108 26.15 -4.35 -11.59
C GLU A 108 26.43 -3.05 -10.85
N ASN A 109 25.37 -2.38 -10.40
CA ASN A 109 25.43 -1.11 -9.68
C ASN A 109 24.71 -1.22 -8.34
N ILE A 110 25.34 -0.72 -7.27
CA ILE A 110 24.76 -0.67 -5.93
C ILE A 110 25.22 0.56 -5.17
N LYS A 111 24.28 1.24 -4.51
CA LYS A 111 24.56 2.37 -3.63
C LYS A 111 23.70 2.34 -2.38
N ALA A 112 24.23 2.92 -1.30
CA ALA A 112 23.47 3.20 -0.10
C ALA A 112 22.91 4.62 -0.20
N VAL A 113 21.64 4.78 0.16
CA VAL A 113 20.93 6.07 0.17
C VAL A 113 20.27 6.32 1.52
N GLU A 114 20.11 7.60 1.84
CA GLU A 114 19.31 8.09 2.96
C GLU A 114 18.12 8.88 2.42
N ILE A 115 16.91 8.45 2.76
CA ILE A 115 15.66 9.14 2.43
C ILE A 115 15.53 10.37 3.34
N THR A 116 15.44 11.55 2.75
CA THR A 116 15.52 12.83 3.49
C THR A 116 14.35 13.03 4.44
N ASP A 117 13.13 12.77 3.97
CA ASP A 117 11.93 12.75 4.81
C ASP A 117 11.14 11.46 4.54
N ILE A 118 11.39 10.45 5.37
CA ILE A 118 10.71 9.16 5.26
C ILE A 118 9.20 9.26 5.46
N ASN A 119 8.71 10.21 6.27
CA ASN A 119 7.29 10.33 6.51
C ASN A 119 6.58 10.95 5.30
N GLN A 120 7.19 11.96 4.68
CA GLN A 120 6.73 12.52 3.41
C GLN A 120 6.76 11.47 2.29
N PHE A 121 7.88 10.76 2.16
CA PHE A 121 8.05 9.74 1.12
C PHE A 121 7.06 8.57 1.25
N LYS A 122 6.69 8.20 2.48
CA LYS A 122 5.63 7.21 2.77
C LYS A 122 4.21 7.72 2.48
N ALA A 123 4.02 9.03 2.43
CA ALA A 123 2.70 9.68 2.40
C ALA A 123 2.45 10.45 1.08
N LEU A 124 3.19 10.12 0.03
CA LEU A 124 2.96 10.60 -1.33
C LEU A 124 1.54 10.26 -1.78
N ASN A 125 0.93 11.18 -2.51
CA ASN A 125 -0.45 11.12 -2.99
C ASN A 125 -0.48 11.01 -4.50
N GLU A 126 -1.59 10.48 -5.03
CA GLU A 126 -1.85 10.51 -6.47
C GLU A 126 -1.67 11.93 -7.03
N GLY A 127 -0.94 12.01 -8.14
CA GLY A 127 -0.57 13.26 -8.79
C GLY A 127 0.74 13.89 -8.29
N ASP A 128 1.26 13.51 -7.11
CA ASP A 128 2.58 13.96 -6.68
C ASP A 128 3.66 13.50 -7.68
N VAL A 129 4.73 14.29 -7.79
CA VAL A 129 5.89 13.98 -8.64
C VAL A 129 7.15 13.99 -7.78
N ILE A 130 7.97 12.95 -7.90
CA ILE A 130 9.25 12.86 -7.21
C ILE A 130 10.39 12.72 -8.20
N THR A 131 11.51 13.41 -7.93
CA THR A 131 12.75 13.20 -8.65
C THR A 131 13.68 12.31 -7.84
N MET A 132 14.23 11.27 -8.47
CA MET A 132 15.01 10.23 -7.81
C MET A 132 16.25 9.86 -8.64
N SER A 133 17.41 9.77 -7.99
CA SER A 133 18.64 9.30 -8.63
C SER A 133 18.73 7.78 -8.61
N LEU A 134 18.93 7.16 -9.78
CA LEU A 134 19.17 5.74 -9.96
C LEU A 134 20.60 5.33 -9.54
N PRO A 135 20.90 4.02 -9.42
CA PRO A 135 22.27 3.54 -9.19
C PRO A 135 23.29 4.00 -10.24
N SER A 136 22.85 4.19 -11.49
CA SER A 136 23.68 4.73 -12.58
C SER A 136 24.01 6.23 -12.42
N ASN A 137 23.36 6.92 -11.47
CA ASN A 137 23.34 8.37 -11.26
C ASN A 137 22.48 9.17 -12.23
N ASP A 138 21.75 8.50 -13.13
CA ASP A 138 20.69 9.16 -13.88
C ASP A 138 19.53 9.51 -12.96
N ASN A 139 18.82 10.60 -13.27
CA ASN A 139 17.63 11.00 -12.52
C ASN A 139 16.37 10.65 -13.30
N ILE A 140 15.36 10.16 -12.60
CA ILE A 140 14.01 9.95 -13.13
C ILE A 140 12.99 10.79 -12.37
N ASP A 141 12.01 11.31 -13.09
CA ASP A 141 10.82 11.94 -12.52
C ASP A 141 9.70 10.89 -12.52
N ILE A 142 9.22 10.53 -11.33
CA ILE A 142 8.17 9.53 -11.14
C ILE A 142 6.88 10.27 -10.79
N GLN A 143 5.84 10.03 -11.58
CA GLN A 143 4.48 10.46 -11.26
C GLN A 143 3.78 9.38 -10.44
N ILE A 144 3.22 9.78 -9.30
CA ILE A 144 2.49 8.87 -8.41
C ILE A 144 1.07 8.69 -8.93
N ASP A 145 0.69 7.43 -9.13
CA ASP A 145 -0.62 7.06 -9.69
C ASP A 145 -1.58 6.51 -8.64
N ASN A 146 -1.05 5.89 -7.58
CA ASN A 146 -1.87 5.29 -6.54
C ASN A 146 -1.13 5.29 -5.21
N ASN A 147 -1.88 5.43 -4.12
CA ASN A 147 -1.40 5.16 -2.78
C ASN A 147 -2.42 4.30 -2.02
N GLU A 148 -1.91 3.41 -1.19
CA GLU A 148 -2.74 2.49 -0.42
C GLU A 148 -2.25 2.40 1.01
N PHE A 149 -3.21 2.34 1.92
CA PHE A 149 -2.99 1.97 3.30
C PHE A 149 -3.61 0.61 3.54
N GLN A 150 -2.78 -0.39 3.77
CA GLN A 150 -3.22 -1.73 4.10
C GLN A 150 -3.36 -1.89 5.61
N ASN A 151 -3.96 -3.01 6.03
CA ASN A 151 -4.04 -3.38 7.43
C ASN A 151 -2.64 -3.47 8.06
N GLU A 152 -2.55 -3.36 9.39
CA GLU A 152 -1.30 -3.47 10.16
C GLU A 152 -0.26 -2.36 9.93
N GLY A 153 -0.65 -1.27 9.27
CA GLY A 153 0.20 -0.08 9.12
C GLY A 153 1.17 -0.16 7.94
N ILE A 154 0.95 -1.08 7.00
CA ILE A 154 1.69 -1.15 5.74
C ILE A 154 1.19 -0.04 4.82
N ARG A 155 2.12 0.74 4.28
CA ARG A 155 1.86 1.76 3.25
C ARG A 155 2.44 1.30 1.94
N MET A 156 1.74 1.58 0.85
CA MET A 156 2.22 1.33 -0.50
C MET A 156 1.92 2.54 -1.36
N TRP A 157 2.80 2.82 -2.31
CA TRP A 157 2.44 3.65 -3.45
C TRP A 157 3.03 3.06 -4.72
N SER A 158 2.39 3.38 -5.84
CA SER A 158 2.87 3.05 -7.17
C SER A 158 2.79 4.26 -8.08
N GLY A 159 3.64 4.26 -9.10
CA GLY A 159 3.71 5.31 -10.09
C GLY A 159 4.41 4.83 -11.34
N ASN A 160 4.68 5.77 -12.23
CA ASN A 160 5.42 5.51 -13.45
C ASN A 160 6.43 6.63 -13.72
N PHE A 161 7.50 6.30 -14.44
CA PHE A 161 8.36 7.29 -15.09
C PHE A 161 8.39 7.04 -16.60
N GLU A 162 8.64 8.10 -17.37
CA GLU A 162 8.80 8.01 -18.81
C GLU A 162 10.28 8.00 -19.20
N LEU A 163 10.64 7.09 -20.11
CA LEU A 163 11.96 7.04 -20.74
C LEU A 163 11.75 6.67 -22.22
N GLU A 164 12.29 7.50 -23.12
CA GLU A 164 12.19 7.31 -24.58
C GLU A 164 10.73 7.13 -25.09
N GLY A 165 9.77 7.79 -24.43
CA GLY A 165 8.35 7.71 -24.78
C GLY A 165 7.67 6.39 -24.39
N GLN A 166 8.32 5.58 -23.55
CA GLN A 166 7.73 4.41 -22.90
C GLN A 166 7.56 4.68 -21.39
N SER A 167 6.49 4.12 -20.81
CA SER A 167 6.19 4.24 -19.38
C SER A 167 6.67 2.99 -18.64
N TYR A 168 7.34 3.19 -17.52
CA TYR A 168 7.91 2.12 -16.71
C TYR A 168 7.41 2.18 -15.26
N PRO A 169 7.06 1.02 -14.67
CA PRO A 169 6.40 0.98 -13.38
C PRO A 169 7.38 1.18 -12.22
N VAL A 170 6.89 1.86 -11.19
CA VAL A 170 7.55 2.01 -9.89
C VAL A 170 6.58 1.60 -8.78
N THR A 171 7.07 0.86 -7.79
CA THR A 171 6.29 0.50 -6.60
C THR A 171 7.18 0.58 -5.37
N PHE A 172 6.64 1.14 -4.28
CA PHE A 172 7.25 1.09 -2.96
C PHE A 172 6.27 0.55 -1.94
N THR A 173 6.78 -0.32 -1.06
CA THR A 173 6.08 -0.86 0.09
C THR A 173 6.84 -0.53 1.36
N PHE A 174 6.12 -0.06 2.36
CA PHE A 174 6.67 0.36 3.64
C PHE A 174 6.02 -0.44 4.76
N GLY A 175 6.81 -1.26 5.43
CA GLY A 175 6.42 -1.86 6.70
C GLY A 175 6.61 -0.89 7.87
N LYS A 176 6.55 -1.46 9.08
CA LYS A 176 6.83 -0.71 10.32
C LYS A 176 8.20 -0.04 10.28
N THR A 177 9.22 -0.77 9.84
CA THR A 177 10.58 -0.24 9.66
C THR A 177 11.18 -0.60 8.30
N SER A 178 10.64 -1.56 7.56
CA SER A 178 11.18 -1.99 6.27
C SER A 178 10.75 -1.05 5.15
N ILE A 179 11.62 -0.93 4.16
CA ILE A 179 11.35 -0.30 2.86
C ILE A 179 11.67 -1.35 1.80
N LEU A 180 10.73 -1.62 0.92
CA LEU A 180 10.94 -2.41 -0.29
C LEU A 180 10.50 -1.59 -1.48
N GLY A 181 11.28 -1.58 -2.54
CA GLY A 181 10.94 -0.87 -3.75
C GLY A 181 11.39 -1.60 -5.00
N PHE A 182 10.68 -1.31 -6.08
CA PHE A 182 10.91 -1.84 -7.41
C PHE A 182 10.73 -0.73 -8.43
N ILE A 183 11.68 -0.60 -9.34
CA ILE A 183 11.63 0.27 -10.51
C ILE A 183 11.92 -0.63 -11.71
N GLY A 184 10.95 -0.78 -12.60
CA GLY A 184 11.18 -1.40 -13.90
C GLY A 184 12.02 -0.46 -14.75
N HIS A 185 13.15 -0.91 -15.28
CA HIS A 185 13.99 -0.11 -16.17
C HIS A 185 14.40 -0.99 -17.38
N PRO A 186 14.52 -0.44 -18.60
CA PRO A 186 14.76 -1.26 -19.79
C PRO A 186 16.09 -2.00 -19.77
N GLU A 187 17.09 -1.47 -19.06
CA GLU A 187 18.42 -2.09 -18.95
C GLU A 187 18.48 -3.17 -17.86
N GLY A 188 17.54 -3.16 -16.93
CA GLY A 188 17.54 -4.02 -15.76
C GLY A 188 16.50 -3.57 -14.75
N GLN A 189 16.14 -4.45 -13.83
CA GLN A 189 15.27 -4.05 -12.73
C GLN A 189 16.09 -3.40 -11.61
N ILE A 190 15.59 -2.32 -11.05
CA ILE A 190 16.20 -1.67 -9.89
C ILE A 190 15.38 -2.04 -8.67
N LYS A 191 16.07 -2.56 -7.66
CA LYS A 191 15.50 -2.96 -6.37
C LYS A 191 15.95 -2.02 -5.26
N ILE A 192 15.06 -1.82 -4.31
CA ILE A 192 15.30 -1.03 -3.11
C ILE A 192 15.00 -1.90 -1.90
N GLU A 193 15.97 -2.01 -0.99
CA GLU A 193 15.83 -2.75 0.26
C GLU A 193 16.39 -1.90 1.40
N GLY A 194 15.54 -1.54 2.36
CA GLY A 194 15.91 -0.59 3.39
C GLY A 194 15.25 -0.82 4.74
N LYS A 195 15.76 -0.07 5.72
CA LYS A 195 15.27 -0.05 7.08
C LYS A 195 15.36 1.36 7.66
N GLY A 196 14.28 1.82 8.29
CA GLY A 196 14.17 3.19 8.78
C GLY A 196 14.10 4.17 7.61
N SER A 197 15.10 5.02 7.47
CA SER A 197 15.29 5.95 6.35
C SER A 197 16.46 5.57 5.43
N SER A 198 17.24 4.55 5.78
CA SER A 198 18.39 4.11 4.98
C SER A 198 18.01 2.92 4.09
N ALA A 199 18.55 2.86 2.87
CA ALA A 199 18.31 1.76 1.94
C ALA A 199 19.51 1.45 1.03
N TRP A 200 19.58 0.20 0.57
CA TRP A 200 20.33 -0.17 -0.62
C TRP A 200 19.45 0.03 -1.86
N VAL A 201 20.02 0.63 -2.90
CA VAL A 201 19.42 0.74 -4.23
C VAL A 201 20.38 0.06 -5.19
N TYR A 202 19.90 -0.93 -5.93
CA TYR A 202 20.77 -1.76 -6.76
C TYR A 202 20.08 -2.27 -8.01
N GLU A 203 20.87 -2.52 -9.04
CA GLU A 203 20.42 -2.98 -10.34
C GLU A 203 20.66 -4.47 -10.53
N LEU A 204 19.71 -5.16 -11.16
CA LEU A 204 19.83 -6.51 -11.65
C LEU A 204 19.51 -6.54 -13.14
N PRO A 205 20.25 -7.31 -13.97
CA PRO A 205 20.01 -7.37 -15.40
C PRO A 205 18.62 -7.96 -15.70
N ALA A 206 17.99 -7.52 -16.80
CA ALA A 206 16.62 -7.87 -17.16
C ALA A 206 16.32 -9.38 -17.26
N ASN A 207 17.34 -10.21 -17.48
CA ASN A 207 17.21 -11.66 -17.61
C ASN A 207 17.29 -12.41 -16.26
N HIS A 208 17.55 -11.72 -15.15
CA HIS A 208 17.78 -12.35 -13.85
C HIS A 208 16.51 -12.34 -12.98
N GLY A 209 15.59 -13.24 -13.32
CA GLY A 209 14.34 -13.46 -12.56
C GLY A 209 13.71 -14.85 -12.76
N PHE A 210 14.37 -15.75 -13.49
CA PHE A 210 13.83 -17.06 -13.90
C PHE A 210 14.69 -18.27 -13.49
N ASP A 211 15.69 -18.07 -12.63
CA ASP A 211 16.49 -19.20 -12.15
C ASP A 211 15.68 -19.95 -11.08
N HIS A 212 15.04 -21.04 -11.52
CA HIS A 212 14.35 -22.04 -10.70
C HIS A 212 15.31 -22.94 -9.93
#